data_AF-A0A838Z5Y9-F1
#
_entry.id   AF-A0A838Z5Y9-F1
#
_cell.length_a   1.000
_cell.length_b   1.000
_cell.length_c   1.000
_cell.angle_alpha   90.00
_cell.angle_beta   90.00
_cell.angle_gamma   90.00
#
_symmetry.space_group_name_H-M   'P 1'
#
loop_
_entity.id
_entity.type
_entity.pdbx_description
1 polymer ?
#
loop_
_entity_poly.entity_id
_entity_poly.type
_entity_poly.pdbx_seq_one_letter_code
_entity_poly.pdbx_strand_id
1 'polypeptide(L)'
;MKPYYKVILLTGFIAGSLDLTGAIISSTIMNGKFPSKIFHYIASGIFGKEAFSGGNIMILWGLLFHYIIAYAFTFFYFWIFPRIGFLSVNRIASGLLYGAFVWVIMNRIVVPLSNVTRGPFNITQAVVGMVVLMLMIGLPIAFNAHKYYAVE
;
A
#
# COMPACT_ATOMS: atom_id res chain seq x y z
N MET A 1 -1.64 28.27 -1.05
CA MET A 1 -1.00 26.95 -0.90
C MET A 1 -1.97 26.00 -0.20
N LYS A 2 -2.10 24.74 -0.66
CA LYS A 2 -2.92 23.76 0.08
C LYS A 2 -2.17 23.39 1.36
N PRO A 3 -2.84 23.29 2.52
CA PRO A 3 -2.14 22.94 3.75
C PRO A 3 -1.61 21.50 3.66
N TYR A 4 -0.38 21.31 4.15
CA TYR A 4 0.40 20.06 4.10
C TYR A 4 -0.43 18.80 4.43
N TYR A 5 -1.17 18.83 5.55
CA TYR A 5 -1.98 17.70 6.01
C TYR A 5 -3.09 17.30 5.02
N LYS A 6 -3.73 18.25 4.33
CA LYS A 6 -4.80 17.94 3.36
C LYS A 6 -4.23 17.18 2.16
N VAL A 7 -3.02 17.52 1.73
CA VAL A 7 -2.37 16.86 0.59
C VAL A 7 -1.95 15.45 0.93
N ILE A 8 -1.40 15.22 2.12
CA ILE A 8 -1.07 13.87 2.59
C ILE A 8 -2.32 13.01 2.73
N LEU A 9 -3.38 13.53 3.37
CA LEU A 9 -4.63 12.78 3.57
C LEU A 9 -5.31 12.42 2.25
N LEU A 10 -5.32 13.34 1.28
CA LEU A 10 -5.88 13.05 -0.05
C LEU A 10 -4.99 12.06 -0.82
N THR A 11 -3.67 12.24 -0.78
CA THR A 11 -2.73 11.36 -1.49
C THR A 11 -2.80 9.94 -0.96
N GLY A 12 -2.82 9.77 0.36
CA GLY A 12 -2.92 8.44 0.98
C GLY A 12 -4.27 7.79 0.74
N PHE A 13 -5.36 8.57 0.68
CA PHE A 13 -6.66 8.04 0.30
C PHE A 13 -6.66 7.52 -1.16
N ILE A 14 -6.12 8.31 -2.09
CA ILE A 14 -6.02 7.93 -3.51
C ILE A 14 -5.13 6.70 -3.67
N ALA A 15 -3.92 6.73 -3.12
CA ALA A 15 -2.97 5.63 -3.21
C ALA A 15 -3.54 4.35 -2.58
N GLY A 16 -4.10 4.45 -1.37
CA GLY A 16 -4.74 3.31 -0.69
C GLY A 16 -5.93 2.75 -1.47
N SER A 17 -6.76 3.60 -2.08
CA SER A 17 -7.89 3.14 -2.91
C SER A 17 -7.42 2.43 -4.18
N LEU A 18 -6.40 2.97 -4.85
CA LEU A 18 -5.81 2.38 -6.04
C LEU A 18 -5.16 1.03 -5.73
N ASP A 19 -4.44 0.94 -4.61
CA ASP A 19 -3.79 -0.30 -4.16
C ASP A 19 -4.81 -1.38 -3.86
N LEU A 20 -5.86 -1.05 -3.09
CA LEU A 20 -6.92 -1.99 -2.78
C LEU A 20 -7.63 -2.49 -4.05
N THR A 21 -7.92 -1.58 -4.98
CA THR A 21 -8.52 -1.92 -6.26
C THR A 21 -7.59 -2.79 -7.10
N GLY A 22 -6.31 -2.45 -7.17
CA GLY A 22 -5.28 -3.22 -7.86
C GLY A 22 -5.11 -4.62 -7.29
N ALA A 23 -5.14 -4.76 -5.96
CA ALA A 23 -5.08 -6.04 -5.27
C ALA A 23 -6.32 -6.91 -5.58
N ILE A 24 -7.52 -6.33 -5.57
CA ILE A 24 -8.75 -7.04 -5.93
C ILE A 24 -8.72 -7.51 -7.39
N ILE A 25 -8.36 -6.63 -8.32
CA ILE A 25 -8.31 -6.94 -9.76
C ILE A 25 -7.26 -8.01 -10.03
N SER A 26 -6.02 -7.81 -9.59
CA SER A 26 -4.94 -8.77 -9.80
C SER A 26 -5.25 -10.13 -9.18
N SER A 27 -5.77 -10.16 -7.95
CA SER A 27 -6.18 -11.41 -7.30
C SER A 27 -7.35 -12.09 -8.03
N THR A 28 -8.30 -11.34 -8.58
CA THR A 28 -9.41 -11.90 -9.36
C THR A 28 -8.91 -12.54 -10.65
N ILE A 29 -8.02 -11.86 -11.37
CA ILE A 29 -7.41 -12.36 -12.61
C ILE A 29 -6.61 -13.63 -12.33
N MET A 30 -5.79 -13.65 -11.26
CA MET A 30 -4.92 -14.79 -10.95
C MET A 30 -5.68 -16.02 -10.46
N ASN A 31 -6.76 -15.83 -9.70
CA ASN A 31 -7.48 -16.93 -9.06
C ASN A 31 -8.81 -17.29 -9.76
N GLY A 32 -9.21 -16.53 -10.79
CA GLY A 32 -10.48 -16.72 -11.52
C GLY A 32 -11.74 -16.41 -10.71
N LYS A 33 -11.61 -15.84 -9.51
CA LYS A 33 -12.76 -15.53 -8.62
C LYS A 33 -12.50 -14.31 -7.76
N PHE A 34 -13.58 -13.62 -7.39
CA PHE A 34 -13.52 -12.45 -6.53
C PHE A 34 -12.94 -12.79 -5.14
N PRO A 35 -11.95 -12.02 -4.63
CA PRO A 35 -11.29 -12.31 -3.36
C PRO A 35 -12.12 -11.82 -2.16
N SER A 36 -13.23 -12.52 -1.89
CA SER A 36 -14.19 -12.13 -0.84
C SER A 36 -13.61 -12.03 0.57
N LYS A 37 -12.47 -12.69 0.83
CA LYS A 37 -11.78 -12.71 2.13
C LYS A 37 -10.56 -11.77 2.21
N ILE A 38 -10.37 -10.86 1.25
CA ILE A 38 -9.19 -9.97 1.24
C ILE A 38 -9.12 -9.11 2.50
N PHE A 39 -10.25 -8.56 2.96
CA PHE A 39 -10.28 -7.74 4.17
C PHE A 39 -10.07 -8.56 5.44
N HIS A 40 -10.65 -9.77 5.53
CA HIS A 40 -10.37 -10.70 6.63
C HIS A 40 -8.89 -11.09 6.67
N TYR A 41 -8.26 -11.27 5.50
CA TYR A 41 -6.82 -11.53 5.41
C TYR A 41 -5.99 -10.34 5.94
N ILE A 42 -6.34 -9.11 5.59
CA ILE A 42 -5.66 -7.92 6.14
C ILE A 42 -5.89 -7.81 7.67
N ALA A 43 -7.13 -8.03 8.13
CA ALA A 43 -7.47 -8.03 9.55
C ALA A 43 -6.70 -9.12 10.34
N SER A 44 -6.40 -10.25 9.70
CA SER A 44 -5.63 -11.34 10.30
C SER A 44 -4.21 -10.93 10.70
N GLY A 45 -3.70 -9.79 10.20
CA GLY A 45 -2.43 -9.25 10.67
C GLY A 45 -2.39 -8.94 12.17
N ILE A 46 -3.54 -8.56 12.76
CA ILE A 46 -3.67 -8.36 14.20
C ILE A 46 -4.41 -9.54 14.84
N PHE A 47 -5.56 -9.92 14.29
CA PHE A 47 -6.45 -10.91 14.92
C PHE A 47 -6.10 -12.38 14.60
N GLY A 48 -5.10 -12.64 13.75
CA GLY A 48 -4.74 -13.99 13.34
C GLY A 48 -5.90 -14.75 12.69
N LYS A 49 -6.01 -16.04 12.99
CA LYS A 49 -7.03 -16.92 12.38
C LYS A 49 -8.47 -16.53 12.74
N GLU A 50 -8.67 -15.88 13.88
CA GLU A 50 -10.00 -15.42 14.34
C GLU A 50 -10.58 -14.35 13.41
N ALA A 51 -9.74 -13.64 12.65
CA ALA A 51 -10.20 -12.72 11.63
C ALA A 51 -11.13 -13.40 10.61
N PHE A 52 -10.98 -14.69 10.34
CA PHE A 52 -11.80 -15.40 9.35
C PHE A 52 -13.14 -15.92 9.89
N SER A 53 -13.30 -16.00 11.21
CA SER A 53 -14.56 -16.37 11.88
C SER A 53 -15.29 -15.16 12.50
N GLY A 54 -14.64 -14.00 12.62
CA GLY A 54 -15.19 -12.80 13.24
C GLY A 54 -16.28 -12.06 12.44
N GLY A 55 -16.78 -12.61 11.33
CA GLY A 55 -17.89 -12.02 10.57
C GLY A 55 -17.57 -10.68 9.89
N ASN A 56 -18.57 -9.81 9.75
CA ASN A 56 -18.47 -8.59 8.94
C ASN A 56 -17.63 -7.47 9.59
N ILE A 57 -17.50 -7.45 10.93
CA ILE A 57 -16.66 -6.44 11.61
C ILE A 57 -15.19 -6.55 11.19
N MET A 58 -14.73 -7.75 10.80
CA MET A 58 -13.37 -7.97 10.30
C MET A 58 -13.13 -7.31 8.94
N ILE A 59 -14.18 -7.03 8.17
CA ILE A 59 -14.05 -6.24 6.94
C ILE A 59 -13.67 -4.80 7.28
N LEU A 60 -14.32 -4.21 8.29
CA LEU A 60 -14.03 -2.86 8.75
C LEU A 60 -12.61 -2.75 9.33
N TRP A 61 -12.18 -3.74 10.12
CA TRP A 61 -10.80 -3.80 10.60
C TRP A 61 -9.78 -3.93 9.47
N GLY A 62 -10.06 -4.79 8.48
CA GLY A 62 -9.21 -4.94 7.30
C GLY A 62 -9.05 -3.64 6.53
N LEU A 63 -10.17 -2.93 6.28
CA LEU A 63 -10.17 -1.61 5.66
C LEU A 63 -9.38 -0.59 6.49
N LEU A 64 -9.60 -0.56 7.80
CA LEU A 64 -8.90 0.37 8.69
C LEU A 64 -7.39 0.15 8.66
N PHE A 65 -6.93 -1.09 8.84
CA PHE A 65 -5.50 -1.41 8.82
C PHE A 65 -4.87 -1.13 7.46
N HIS A 66 -5.57 -1.42 6.37
CA HIS A 66 -5.13 -1.08 5.02
C HIS A 66 -4.83 0.41 4.88
N TYR A 67 -5.79 1.27 5.27
CA TYR A 67 -5.60 2.72 5.16
C TYR A 67 -4.57 3.26 6.15
N ILE A 68 -4.46 2.71 7.37
CA ILE A 68 -3.39 3.10 8.31
C ILE A 68 -2.01 2.86 7.67
N ILE A 69 -1.81 1.70 7.06
CA ILE A 69 -0.55 1.35 6.39
C ILE A 69 -0.31 2.26 5.19
N ALA A 70 -1.31 2.47 4.33
CA ALA A 70 -1.22 3.35 3.18
C ALA A 70 -0.87 4.80 3.58
N TYR A 71 -1.48 5.31 4.66
CA TYR A 71 -1.17 6.62 5.20
C TYR A 71 0.24 6.70 5.79
N ALA A 72 0.70 5.67 6.50
CA ALA A 72 2.05 5.62 7.04
C ALA A 72 3.11 5.73 5.93
N PHE A 73 2.97 4.97 4.85
CA PHE A 73 3.87 5.07 3.70
C PHE A 73 3.71 6.39 2.93
N THR A 74 2.51 6.96 2.85
CA THR A 74 2.34 8.28 2.23
C THR A 74 3.07 9.36 3.03
N PHE A 75 2.86 9.38 4.34
CA PHE A 75 3.54 10.31 5.24
C PHE A 75 5.06 10.14 5.17
N PHE A 76 5.55 8.90 5.23
CA PHE A 76 6.98 8.62 5.16
C PHE A 76 7.61 9.17 3.87
N TYR A 77 6.98 8.97 2.72
CA TYR A 77 7.48 9.51 1.46
C TYR A 77 7.53 11.04 1.48
N PHE A 78 6.43 11.70 1.88
CA PHE A 78 6.39 13.17 1.98
C PHE A 78 7.44 13.71 2.94
N TRP A 79 7.75 12.98 4.01
CA TRP A 79 8.77 13.33 4.97
C TRP A 79 10.18 13.20 4.36
N ILE A 80 10.53 12.09 3.71
CA ILE A 80 11.88 11.92 3.14
C ILE A 80 12.11 12.72 1.84
N PHE A 81 11.05 13.09 1.12
CA PHE A 81 11.11 13.77 -0.17
C PHE A 81 12.04 15.00 -0.21
N PRO A 82 11.89 16.02 0.68
CA PRO A 82 12.77 17.19 0.68
C PRO A 82 14.18 16.90 1.21
N ARG A 83 14.41 15.73 1.83
CA ARG A 83 15.71 15.36 2.43
C ARG A 83 16.61 14.57 1.50
N ILE A 84 16.06 13.98 0.45
CA ILE A 84 16.77 13.12 -0.50
C ILE A 84 16.60 13.72 -1.89
N GLY A 85 17.61 14.48 -2.33
CA GLY A 85 17.56 15.19 -3.63
C GLY A 85 17.33 14.27 -4.84
N PHE A 86 17.70 12.99 -4.77
CA PHE A 86 17.40 12.03 -5.84
C PHE A 86 15.90 11.84 -6.10
N LEU A 87 15.05 11.95 -5.07
CA LEU A 87 13.60 11.74 -5.19
C LEU A 87 12.93 12.84 -6.04
N SER A 88 13.52 14.04 -6.11
CA SER A 88 13.01 15.17 -6.88
C SER A 88 13.50 15.22 -8.34
N VAL A 89 14.46 14.37 -8.74
CA VAL A 89 15.00 14.39 -10.12
C VAL A 89 14.03 13.78 -11.12
N ASN A 90 13.47 12.61 -10.81
CA ASN A 90 12.56 11.91 -11.71
C ASN A 90 11.41 11.26 -10.91
N ARG A 91 10.22 11.87 -11.02
CA ARG A 91 9.01 11.40 -10.32
C ARG A 91 8.59 9.97 -10.63
N ILE A 92 8.85 9.48 -11.85
CA ILE A 92 8.49 8.11 -12.24
C ILE A 92 9.45 7.14 -11.59
N ALA A 93 10.76 7.32 -11.80
CA ALA A 93 11.78 6.46 -11.20
C ALA A 93 11.67 6.45 -9.67
N SER A 94 11.46 7.63 -9.06
CA SER A 94 11.26 7.76 -7.62
C SER A 94 10.02 6.98 -7.13
N GLY A 95 8.88 7.12 -7.81
CA GLY A 95 7.66 6.39 -7.45
C GLY A 95 7.80 4.87 -7.61
N LEU A 96 8.40 4.41 -8.71
CA LEU A 96 8.64 2.98 -8.95
C LEU A 96 9.58 2.38 -7.89
N LEU A 97 10.71 3.04 -7.61
CA LEU A 97 11.64 2.59 -6.57
C LEU A 97 10.98 2.61 -5.19
N TYR A 98 10.16 3.62 -4.91
CA TYR A 98 9.46 3.71 -3.64
C TYR A 98 8.43 2.60 -3.47
N GLY A 99 7.62 2.29 -4.47
CA GLY A 99 6.67 1.19 -4.36
C GLY A 99 7.36 -0.19 -4.25
N ALA A 100 8.51 -0.37 -4.89
CA ALA A 100 9.34 -1.56 -4.68
C ALA A 100 9.87 -1.64 -3.23
N PHE A 101 10.31 -0.50 -2.67
CA PHE A 101 10.67 -0.40 -1.26
C PHE A 101 9.49 -0.75 -0.34
N VAL A 102 8.29 -0.20 -0.59
CA VAL A 102 7.07 -0.53 0.17
C VAL A 102 6.80 -2.04 0.12
N TRP A 103 6.93 -2.66 -1.06
CA TRP A 103 6.75 -4.10 -1.20
C TRP A 103 7.73 -4.89 -0.32
N VAL A 104 9.01 -4.49 -0.31
CA VAL A 104 10.04 -5.13 0.53
C VAL A 104 9.69 -4.99 2.01
N ILE A 105 9.35 -3.79 2.48
CA ILE A 105 8.97 -3.57 3.88
C ILE A 105 7.74 -4.41 4.25
N MET A 106 6.72 -4.42 3.40
CA MET A 106 5.51 -5.21 3.65
C MET A 106 5.80 -6.71 3.72
N ASN A 107 6.55 -7.26 2.76
CA ASN A 107 6.76 -8.71 2.65
C ASN A 107 7.89 -9.24 3.53
N ARG A 108 8.86 -8.41 3.91
CA ARG A 108 10.04 -8.82 4.69
C ARG A 108 10.00 -8.38 6.15
N ILE A 109 9.15 -7.41 6.49
CA ILE A 109 9.05 -6.88 7.85
C ILE A 109 7.62 -6.98 8.37
N VAL A 110 6.66 -6.27 7.75
CA VAL A 110 5.30 -6.14 8.31
C VAL A 110 4.55 -7.46 8.34
N VAL A 111 4.44 -8.17 7.21
CA VAL A 111 3.78 -9.49 7.15
C VAL A 111 4.56 -10.55 7.95
N PRO A 112 5.91 -10.52 7.97
CA PRO A 112 6.70 -11.38 8.85
C PRO A 112 6.52 -11.19 10.35
N LEU A 113 6.13 -10.00 10.78
CA LEU A 113 5.92 -9.67 12.19
C LEU A 113 4.44 -9.68 12.60
N SER A 114 3.53 -9.89 11.64
CA SER A 114 2.09 -9.94 11.90
C SER A 114 1.59 -11.37 12.12
N ASN A 115 0.35 -11.49 12.58
CA ASN A 115 -0.34 -12.76 12.84
C ASN A 115 -0.93 -13.40 11.58
N VAL A 116 -0.65 -12.85 10.38
CA VAL A 116 -1.12 -13.40 9.10
C VAL A 116 -0.62 -14.84 8.92
N THR A 117 -1.53 -15.74 8.54
CA THR A 117 -1.15 -17.10 8.11
C THR A 117 -0.48 -17.04 6.75
N ARG A 118 0.79 -17.47 6.67
CA ARG A 118 1.58 -17.41 5.44
C ARG A 118 1.39 -18.66 4.59
N GLY A 119 1.15 -18.46 3.30
CA GLY A 119 1.26 -19.50 2.29
C GLY A 119 2.72 -19.70 1.85
N PRO A 120 2.98 -20.73 1.02
CA PRO A 120 4.29 -20.91 0.39
C PRO A 120 4.62 -19.70 -0.50
N PHE A 121 5.91 -19.37 -0.59
CA PHE A 121 6.36 -18.29 -1.46
C PHE A 121 6.05 -18.62 -2.92
N ASN A 122 5.38 -17.69 -3.61
CA ASN A 122 5.07 -17.80 -5.02
C ASN A 122 5.65 -16.58 -5.75
N ILE A 123 6.59 -16.84 -6.66
CA ILE A 123 7.31 -15.77 -7.37
C ILE A 123 6.38 -14.92 -8.24
N THR A 124 5.37 -15.52 -8.86
CA THR A 124 4.39 -14.79 -9.68
C THR A 124 3.58 -13.83 -8.82
N GLN A 125 3.07 -14.28 -7.66
CA GLN A 125 2.35 -13.41 -6.73
C GLN A 125 3.25 -12.31 -6.17
N ALA A 126 4.51 -12.63 -5.88
CA ALA A 126 5.49 -11.66 -5.40
C ALA A 126 5.73 -10.54 -6.43
N VAL A 127 5.98 -10.90 -7.69
CA VAL A 127 6.21 -9.94 -8.78
C VAL A 127 4.96 -9.11 -9.04
N VAL A 128 3.78 -9.74 -9.13
CA VAL A 128 2.51 -9.02 -9.34
C VAL A 128 2.25 -8.04 -8.20
N GLY A 129 2.39 -8.48 -6.95
CA GLY A 129 2.22 -7.61 -5.78
C GLY A 129 3.21 -6.44 -5.77
N MET A 130 4.46 -6.66 -6.20
CA MET A 130 5.45 -5.60 -6.32
C MET A 130 5.04 -4.57 -7.37
N VAL A 131 4.64 -5.03 -8.57
CA VAL A 131 4.18 -4.15 -9.65
C VAL A 131 2.95 -3.35 -9.22
N VAL A 132 1.99 -3.97 -8.54
CA VAL A 132 0.82 -3.27 -7.99
C VAL A 132 1.25 -2.15 -7.05
N LEU A 133 2.16 -2.40 -6.10
CA LEU A 133 2.64 -1.36 -5.19
C LEU A 133 3.45 -0.27 -5.90
N MET A 134 4.27 -0.61 -6.88
CA MET A 134 4.99 0.37 -7.70
C MET A 134 4.04 1.34 -8.39
N LEU A 135 2.97 0.83 -9.00
CA LEU A 135 2.06 1.62 -9.82
C LEU A 135 0.94 2.30 -9.01
N MET A 136 0.42 1.65 -7.97
CA MET A 136 -0.77 2.09 -7.24
C MET A 136 -0.45 2.84 -5.94
N ILE A 137 0.69 2.55 -5.31
CA ILE A 137 1.19 3.29 -4.13
C ILE A 137 2.29 4.26 -4.57
N GLY A 138 3.34 3.75 -5.21
CA GLY A 138 4.54 4.48 -5.54
C GLY A 138 4.30 5.71 -6.42
N LEU A 139 3.73 5.51 -7.61
CA LEU A 139 3.51 6.61 -8.56
C LEU A 139 2.56 7.69 -8.03
N PRO A 140 1.36 7.41 -7.49
CA PRO A 140 0.45 8.46 -7.02
C PRO A 140 1.06 9.29 -5.88
N ILE A 141 1.79 8.64 -4.96
CA ILE A 141 2.49 9.33 -3.88
C ILE A 141 3.59 10.23 -4.44
N ALA A 142 4.46 9.70 -5.31
CA ALA A 142 5.56 10.47 -5.89
C ALA A 142 5.08 11.67 -6.71
N PHE A 143 4.05 11.51 -7.54
CA PHE A 143 3.51 12.60 -8.35
C PHE A 143 2.89 13.71 -7.50
N ASN A 144 2.13 13.37 -6.45
CA ASN A 144 1.51 14.37 -5.59
C ASN A 144 2.55 15.09 -4.70
N ALA A 145 3.57 14.39 -4.22
CA ALA A 145 4.67 15.00 -3.49
C ALA A 145 5.47 15.97 -4.36
N HIS A 146 5.84 15.55 -5.58
CA HIS A 146 6.48 16.43 -6.57
C HIS A 146 5.66 17.70 -6.83
N LYS A 147 4.35 17.54 -7.05
CA LYS A 147 3.45 18.68 -7.29
C LYS A 147 3.36 19.61 -6.08
N TYR A 148 3.43 19.05 -4.87
CA TYR A 148 3.39 19.83 -3.64
C TYR A 148 4.67 20.67 -3.47
N TYR A 149 5.83 20.02 -3.53
CA TYR A 149 7.12 20.66 -3.26
C TYR A 149 7.69 21.46 -4.44
N ALA A 150 7.21 21.28 -5.67
CA ALA A 150 7.61 22.11 -6.81
C ALA A 150 6.90 23.48 -6.87
N VAL A 151 5.90 23.68 -6.01
CA VAL A 151 5.10 24.92 -5.92
C VAL A 151 5.42 25.69 -4.63
N GLU A 152 6.25 25.13 -3.76
CA GLU A 152 6.89 25.80 -2.61
C GLU A 152 8.25 26.37 -3.04
#